data_AF-A0A1I7DG99-F1
#
_entry.id   AF-A0A1I7DG99-F1
#
_cell.length_a   1.000
_cell.length_b   1.000
_cell.length_c   1.000
_cell.angle_alpha   90.00
_cell.angle_beta   90.00
_cell.angle_gamma   90.00
#
_symmetry.space_group_name_H-M   'P 1'
#
loop_
_entity.id
_entity.type
_entity.pdbx_description
1 polymer ?
#
loop_
_entity_poly.entity_id
_entity_poly.type
_entity_poly.pdbx_seq_one_letter_code
_entity_poly.pdbx_strand_id
1 'polypeptide(L)'
;MLDRLHAIRSTLPPAAGRIADFIIANATEVVHMSATEVAERTESSEGGVVGLCLLLGARGFQQVKISLASDLVQPVQFIHEDLTKADNTATVI
;
A
#
# COMPACT_ATOMS: atom_id res chain seq x y z
N MET A 1 -7.62 2.57 5.02
CA MET A 1 -6.90 2.18 3.77
C MET A 1 -5.52 1.59 4.07
N LEU A 2 -4.68 2.27 4.85
CA LEU A 2 -3.36 1.76 5.25
C LEU A 2 -3.43 0.37 5.90
N ASP A 3 -4.37 0.13 6.81
CA ASP A 3 -4.56 -1.21 7.42
C ASP A 3 -4.86 -2.29 6.39
N ARG A 4 -5.66 -1.96 5.36
CA ARG A 4 -5.99 -2.92 4.29
C ARG A 4 -4.76 -3.25 3.45
N LEU A 5 -3.96 -2.24 3.11
CA LEU A 5 -2.71 -2.42 2.39
C LEU A 5 -1.75 -3.33 3.18
N HIS A 6 -1.54 -3.06 4.47
CA HIS A 6 -0.74 -3.92 5.34
C HIS A 6 -1.27 -5.36 5.40
N ALA A 7 -2.59 -5.53 5.54
CA ALA A 7 -3.22 -6.85 5.65
C ALA A 7 -3.01 -7.72 4.39
N ILE A 8 -3.15 -7.14 3.20
CA ILE A 8 -3.01 -7.91 1.94
C ILE A 8 -1.57 -7.99 1.44
N ARG A 9 -0.66 -7.16 1.94
CA ARG A 9 0.72 -7.03 1.43
C ARG A 9 1.45 -8.37 1.28
N SER A 10 1.30 -9.26 2.26
CA SER A 10 1.97 -10.58 2.26
C SER A 10 1.48 -11.52 1.16
N THR A 11 0.27 -11.30 0.65
CA THR A 11 -0.38 -12.13 -0.38
C THR A 11 -0.23 -11.57 -1.79
N LEU A 12 0.31 -10.35 -1.93
CA LEU A 12 0.43 -9.69 -3.22
C LEU A 12 1.59 -10.27 -4.05
N PRO A 13 1.41 -10.43 -5.38
CA PRO A 13 2.51 -10.69 -6.29
C PRO A 13 3.57 -9.58 -6.23
N PRO A 14 4.83 -9.84 -6.61
CA PRO A 14 5.93 -8.88 -6.46
C PRO A 14 5.66 -7.50 -7.04
N ALA A 15 5.03 -7.43 -8.22
CA ALA A 15 4.68 -6.15 -8.86
C ALA A 15 3.66 -5.36 -8.04
N ALA A 16 2.58 -6.00 -7.58
CA ALA A 16 1.56 -5.35 -6.76
C ALA A 16 2.07 -5.02 -5.35
N GLY A 17 2.96 -5.85 -4.80
CA GLY A 17 3.65 -5.63 -3.54
C GLY A 17 4.48 -4.35 -3.56
N ARG A 18 5.26 -4.11 -4.63
CA ARG A 18 6.01 -2.84 -4.80
C ARG A 18 5.10 -1.62 -4.79
N ILE A 19 3.96 -1.69 -5.48
CA ILE A 19 2.99 -0.59 -5.49
C ILE A 19 2.41 -0.37 -4.09
N ALA A 20 2.04 -1.43 -3.38
CA ALA A 20 1.51 -1.34 -2.02
C ALA A 20 2.55 -0.77 -1.04
N ASP A 21 3.79 -1.28 -1.06
CA ASP A 21 4.89 -0.83 -0.21
C ASP A 21 5.19 0.67 -0.46
N PHE A 22 5.18 1.10 -1.73
CA PHE A 22 5.34 2.51 -2.09
C PHE A 22 4.20 3.40 -1.56
N ILE A 23 2.94 2.95 -1.65
CA ILE A 23 1.78 3.70 -1.13
C ILE A 23 1.84 3.82 0.40
N ILE A 24 2.23 2.75 1.10
CA ILE A 24 2.38 2.76 2.56
C ILE A 24 3.47 3.76 2.97
N ALA A 25 4.65 3.69 2.34
CA ALA A 25 5.79 4.51 2.71
C ALA A 25 5.63 6.00 2.35
N ASN A 26 4.87 6.30 1.28
CA ASN A 26 4.74 7.66 0.73
C ASN A 26 3.29 8.14 0.74
N ALA A 27 2.47 7.71 1.71
CA ALA A 27 1.03 7.95 1.72
C ALA A 27 0.64 9.43 1.52
N THR A 28 1.37 10.35 2.17
CA THR A 28 1.17 11.80 2.07
C THR A 28 1.47 12.35 0.67
N GLU A 29 2.42 11.77 -0.06
CA GLU A 29 2.70 12.15 -1.45
C GLU A 29 1.65 11.55 -2.39
N VAL A 30 1.32 10.27 -2.18
CA VAL A 30 0.40 9.52 -3.06
C VAL A 30 -0.99 10.13 -3.15
N VAL A 31 -1.50 10.75 -2.09
CA VAL A 31 -2.78 11.47 -2.14
C VAL A 31 -2.79 12.64 -3.14
N HIS A 32 -1.61 13.15 -3.51
CA HIS A 32 -1.43 14.22 -4.49
C HIS A 32 -0.98 13.72 -5.88
N MET A 33 -0.59 12.45 -6.01
CA MET A 33 -0.16 11.86 -7.28
C MET A 33 -1.34 11.38 -8.15
N SER A 34 -1.06 11.18 -9.44
CA SER A 34 -1.87 10.42 -10.40
C SER A 34 -1.47 8.94 -10.40
N ALA A 35 -2.33 8.09 -11.01
CA ALA A 35 -2.04 6.65 -11.11
C ALA A 35 -0.80 6.39 -11.97
N THR A 36 -0.60 7.18 -13.03
CA THR A 36 0.57 7.10 -13.92
C THR A 36 1.86 7.45 -13.18
N GLU A 37 1.88 8.51 -12.38
CA GLU A 37 3.07 8.88 -11.59
C GLU A 37 3.43 7.79 -10.56
N VAL A 38 2.43 7.15 -9.94
CA VAL A 38 2.67 6.01 -9.04
C VAL A 38 3.23 4.83 -9.83
N ALA A 39 2.69 4.56 -11.01
CA ALA A 39 3.17 3.49 -11.88
C ALA A 39 4.65 3.70 -12.27
N GLU A 40 5.02 4.92 -12.65
CA GLU A 40 6.40 5.29 -12.98
C GLU A 40 7.34 5.11 -11.78
N ARG A 41 6.98 5.63 -10.59
CA ARG A 41 7.82 5.51 -9.39
C ARG A 41 7.95 4.08 -8.86
N THR A 42 7.05 3.19 -9.27
CA THR A 42 7.05 1.78 -8.85
C THR A 42 7.48 0.83 -9.98
N GLU A 43 7.96 1.37 -11.10
CA GLU A 43 8.33 0.62 -12.31
C GLU A 43 7.26 -0.43 -12.66
N SER A 44 6.02 0.03 -12.70
CA SER A 44 4.81 -0.76 -12.90
C SER A 44 3.96 -0.11 -13.99
N SER A 45 2.91 -0.81 -14.44
CA SER A 45 1.96 -0.23 -15.39
C SER A 45 0.83 0.50 -14.65
N GLU A 46 0.25 1.52 -15.29
CA GLU A 46 -0.94 2.21 -14.78
C GLU A 46 -2.09 1.21 -14.52
N GLY A 47 -2.27 0.24 -15.42
CA GLY A 47 -3.21 -0.86 -15.24
C GLY A 47 -2.91 -1.74 -14.01
N GLY A 48 -1.64 -1.89 -13.64
CA GLY A 48 -1.23 -2.57 -12.40
C GLY A 48 -1.61 -1.80 -11.14
N VAL A 49 -1.45 -0.47 -11.15
CA VAL A 49 -1.89 0.41 -10.06
C VAL A 49 -3.41 0.35 -9.90
N VAL A 50 -4.15 0.47 -11.00
CA VAL A 50 -5.61 0.34 -11.00
C VAL A 50 -6.03 -1.07 -10.55
N GLY A 51 -5.34 -2.11 -11.01
CA GLY A 51 -5.57 -3.50 -10.60
C GLY A 51 -5.44 -3.70 -9.09
N LEU A 52 -4.40 -3.14 -8.47
CA LEU A 52 -4.27 -3.15 -7.01
C LEU A 52 -5.43 -2.42 -6.32
N CYS A 53 -5.88 -1.28 -6.86
CA CYS A 53 -7.03 -0.57 -6.32
C CYS A 53 -8.30 -1.43 -6.34
N LEU A 54 -8.53 -2.17 -7.43
CA LEU A 54 -9.66 -3.10 -7.55
C LEU A 54 -9.54 -4.26 -6.56
N LEU A 55 -8.33 -4.80 -6.35
CA LEU A 55 -8.05 -5.83 -5.33
C LEU A 55 -8.38 -5.35 -3.90
N LEU A 56 -8.17 -4.05 -3.62
CA LEU A 56 -8.54 -3.42 -2.34
C LEU A 56 -10.06 -3.16 -2.18
N GLY A 57 -10.85 -3.51 -3.19
CA GLY A 57 -12.30 -3.27 -3.25
C GLY A 57 -12.67 -1.83 -3.59
N ALA A 58 -11.72 -1.04 -4.09
CA ALA A 58 -11.98 0.30 -4.59
C ALA A 58 -12.39 0.26 -6.07
N ARG A 59 -13.12 1.28 -6.53
CA ARG A 59 -13.53 1.44 -7.94
C ARG A 59 -12.43 2.02 -8.83
N GLY A 60 -11.31 2.41 -8.23
CA GLY A 60 -10.17 3.02 -8.91
C GLY A 60 -9.30 3.83 -7.96
N PHE A 61 -8.27 4.47 -8.53
CA PHE A 61 -7.23 5.14 -7.76
C PHE A 61 -7.75 6.35 -6.96
N GLN A 62 -8.69 7.13 -7.50
CA GLN A 62 -9.27 8.28 -6.77
C GLN A 62 -9.93 7.89 -5.44
N GLN A 63 -10.66 6.77 -5.41
CA GLN A 63 -11.29 6.30 -4.17
C GLN A 63 -10.23 5.84 -3.15
N VAL A 64 -9.12 5.25 -3.63
CA VAL A 64 -7.97 4.92 -2.78
C VAL A 64 -7.39 6.20 -2.16
N LYS A 65 -7.19 7.26 -2.95
CA LYS A 65 -6.68 8.55 -2.44
C LYS A 65 -7.58 9.18 -1.38
N ILE A 66 -8.90 9.18 -1.58
CA ILE A 66 -9.86 9.70 -0.59
C ILE A 66 -9.77 8.92 0.73
N SER A 67 -9.72 7.59 0.62
CA SER A 67 -9.62 6.71 1.79
C SER A 67 -8.28 6.89 2.51
N LEU A 68 -7.19 7.02 1.75
CA LEU A 68 -5.84 7.24 2.26
C LEU A 68 -5.73 8.61 2.96
N ALA A 69 -6.28 9.68 2.37
CA ALA A 69 -6.34 11.00 3.00
C ALA A 69 -7.12 10.99 4.31
N SER A 70 -8.21 10.21 4.38
CA SER A 70 -8.99 10.05 5.61
C SER A 70 -8.17 9.39 6.73
N ASP A 71 -7.36 8.38 6.39
CA ASP A 71 -6.44 7.73 7.34
C ASP A 71 -5.29 8.64 7.78
N LEU A 72 -4.92 9.66 7.00
CA LEU A 72 -3.86 10.61 7.37
C LEU A 72 -4.37 11.71 8.31
N VAL A 73 -5.65 12.10 8.18
CA VAL A 73 -6.27 13.15 8.99
C VAL A 73 -6.75 12.62 10.35
N GLN A 74 -7.19 11.36 10.41
CA GLN A 74 -7.32 10.64 11.67
C GLN A 74 -5.93 10.12 12.01
N PRO A 75 -5.21 10.64 13.03
CA PRO A 75 -3.94 10.02 13.40
C PRO A 75 -4.24 8.61 13.87
N VAL A 76 -4.12 7.63 12.96
CA VAL A 76 -4.03 6.23 13.30
C VAL A 76 -2.88 6.19 14.29
N GLN A 77 -3.19 5.86 15.53
CA GLN A 77 -2.23 5.62 16.59
C GLN A 77 -1.38 4.42 16.13
N PHE A 78 -0.41 4.70 15.27
CA PHE A 78 0.67 3.79 14.91
C PHE A 78 1.53 3.68 16.15
N ILE A 79 1.12 2.77 17.04
CA ILE A 79 2.05 2.03 17.87
C ILE A 79 3.02 1.42 16.86
N HIS A 80 4.16 2.09 16.69
CA HIS A 80 5.30 1.56 15.98
C HIS A 80 5.73 0.33 16.78
N GLU A 81 5.19 -0.83 16.43
CA GLU A 81 5.99 -2.03 16.57
C GLU A 81 6.74 -2.14 15.25
N ASP A 82 8.04 -1.86 15.32
CA ASP A 82 9.03 -2.23 14.33
C ASP A 82 8.71 -3.62 13.76
N LEU A 83 7.94 -3.70 12.68
CA LEU A 83 7.90 -4.89 11.85
C LEU A 83 9.18 -4.91 10.99
N THR A 84 10.32 -4.94 11.66
CA THR A 84 11.38 -5.83 11.23
C THR A 84 10.86 -7.26 11.42
N LYS A 85 10.00 -7.71 10.50
CA LYS A 85 9.86 -9.14 10.23
C LYS A 85 11.14 -9.62 9.57
N ALA A 86 12.21 -9.68 10.36
CA ALA A 86 13.12 -10.80 10.27
C ALA A 86 12.32 -12.04 10.71
N ASP A 87 11.43 -12.52 9.85
CA ASP A 87 10.83 -13.85 9.96
C ASP A 87 11.97 -14.86 9.68
N ASN A 88 12.89 -14.96 10.64
CA ASN A 88 13.74 -16.11 10.78
C ASN A 88 12.85 -17.22 11.33
N THR A 89 12.46 -18.15 10.47
CA THR A 89 11.89 -19.44 10.89
C THR A 89 12.97 -20.27 11.57
N ALA A 90 13.30 -19.93 12.82
CA ALA A 90 14.13 -20.77 13.67
C ALA A 90 13.22 -21.67 14.51
N THR A 91 13.07 -22.90 14.01
CA THR A 91 12.76 -24.16 14.70
C THR A 91 12.56 -24.06 16.22
N VAL A 92 11.36 -24.44 16.68
CA VAL A 92 11.20 -24.93 18.05
C VAL A 92 11.15 -26.46 18.00
N ILE A 93 12.03 -27.00 18.83
CA ILE A 93 12.42 -28.39 19.12
C ILE A 93 11.24 -29.21 19.67
#